data_AF-A0A0R2L768-F1
#
_entry.id   AF-A0A0R2L768-F1
#
_cell.length_a   1.000
_cell.length_b   1.000
_cell.length_c   1.000
_cell.angle_alpha   90.00
_cell.angle_beta   90.00
_cell.angle_gamma   90.00
#
_symmetry.space_group_name_H-M   'P 1'
#
loop_
_entity.id
_entity.type
_entity.pdbx_description
1 polymer ?
#
loop_
_entity_poly.entity_id
_entity_poly.type
_entity_poly.pdbx_seq_one_letter_code
_entity_poly.pdbx_strand_id
1 'polypeptide(L)'
;MIKTSDFSTVDSWALWNVPADLPANATDAEREQLFKAAYGAHGTSPKDQLPSDLTDRLSKVEYVLVGQNPGNAAAKASEQGLFNNFHGPARSCDYRLAAAIYGTKLWGTFMSDVSKTINSNSQEAKPVEADVRDFEKHLDALGISKDATLIALGSTVNTALTKFASRPVKTMYHYSPVNTRWQAATVRQQVLDITEEAVD
;
A
#
# COMPACT_ATOMS: atom_id res chain seq x y z
N MET A 1 19.56 -6.16 12.97
CA MET A 1 19.63 -5.11 11.94
C MET A 1 19.09 -5.71 10.66
N ILE A 2 17.99 -5.16 10.15
CA ILE A 2 17.36 -5.57 8.90
C ILE A 2 18.25 -5.16 7.73
N LYS A 3 18.41 -6.06 6.76
CA LYS A 3 19.14 -5.84 5.52
C LYS A 3 18.16 -5.77 4.35
N THR A 4 18.60 -5.18 3.24
CA THR A 4 17.82 -5.15 1.99
C THR A 4 17.43 -6.55 1.49
N SER A 5 18.24 -7.57 1.79
CA SER A 5 17.96 -8.98 1.47
C SER A 5 16.76 -9.57 2.20
N ASP A 6 16.30 -8.94 3.29
CA ASP A 6 15.20 -9.43 4.11
C ASP A 6 13.85 -9.03 3.52
N PHE A 7 13.83 -8.11 2.55
CA PHE A 7 12.63 -7.68 1.86
C PHE A 7 12.32 -8.55 0.64
N SER A 8 11.03 -8.73 0.39
CA SER A 8 10.51 -9.37 -0.81
C SER A 8 10.37 -8.37 -1.96
N THR A 9 10.22 -8.87 -3.19
CA THR A 9 10.02 -8.03 -4.38
C THR A 9 8.67 -7.31 -4.40
N VAL A 10 7.71 -7.69 -3.53
CA VAL A 10 6.41 -7.02 -3.39
C VAL A 10 6.40 -6.03 -2.23
N ASP A 11 7.48 -5.95 -1.46
CA ASP A 11 7.61 -5.01 -0.36
C ASP A 11 7.89 -3.61 -0.90
N SER A 12 7.21 -2.63 -0.34
CA SER A 12 7.42 -1.23 -0.69
C SER A 12 7.01 -0.30 0.44
N TRP A 13 7.07 0.99 0.16
CA TRP A 13 6.68 2.06 1.06
C TRP A 13 5.65 2.94 0.36
N ALA A 14 4.69 3.45 1.13
CA ALA A 14 3.62 4.31 0.64
C ALA A 14 4.11 5.73 0.36
N LEU A 15 5.07 5.85 -0.56
CA LEU A 15 5.74 7.09 -0.96
C LEU A 15 5.71 7.25 -2.47
N TRP A 16 5.26 8.43 -2.91
CA TRP A 16 5.27 8.84 -4.30
C TRP A 16 5.83 10.25 -4.41
N ASN A 17 6.22 10.63 -5.62
CA ASN A 17 6.53 12.03 -5.90
C ASN A 17 5.30 12.89 -5.63
N VAL A 18 5.47 13.90 -4.78
CA VAL A 18 4.43 14.88 -4.47
C VAL A 18 4.40 15.90 -5.62
N PRO A 19 3.22 16.25 -6.16
CA PRO A 19 3.11 17.31 -7.17
C PRO A 19 3.65 18.64 -6.61
N ALA A 20 4.56 19.30 -7.34
CA ALA A 20 5.22 20.53 -6.90
C ALA A 20 4.23 21.67 -6.61
N ASP A 21 3.17 21.75 -7.43
CA ASP A 21 2.17 22.82 -7.36
C ASP A 21 0.90 22.38 -6.61
N LEU A 22 0.97 21.41 -5.69
CA LEU A 22 -0.21 20.92 -4.96
C LEU A 22 -0.78 22.02 -4.05
N PRO A 23 -1.97 22.58 -4.35
CA PRO A 23 -2.58 23.61 -3.51
C PRO A 23 -3.00 23.04 -2.16
N ALA A 24 -2.81 23.81 -1.08
CA ALA A 24 -3.20 23.41 0.28
C ALA A 24 -4.71 23.10 0.41
N ASN A 25 -5.53 23.77 -0.40
CA ASN A 25 -6.99 23.63 -0.41
C ASN A 25 -7.51 22.82 -1.60
N ALA A 26 -6.66 22.03 -2.27
CA ALA A 26 -7.11 21.17 -3.37
C ALA A 26 -8.16 20.16 -2.87
N THR A 27 -9.26 20.07 -3.61
CA THR A 27 -10.25 19.01 -3.41
C THR A 27 -9.62 17.63 -3.62
N ASP A 28 -10.22 16.58 -3.08
CA ASP A 28 -9.69 15.22 -3.25
C ASP A 28 -9.64 14.79 -4.72
N ALA A 29 -10.59 15.25 -5.55
CA ALA A 29 -10.60 15.00 -6.98
C ALA A 29 -9.46 15.73 -7.71
N GLU A 30 -9.21 17.00 -7.38
CA GLU A 30 -8.08 17.76 -7.94
C GLU A 30 -6.75 17.15 -7.52
N ARG A 31 -6.61 16.78 -6.24
CA ARG A 31 -5.44 16.09 -5.71
C ARG A 31 -5.17 14.80 -6.48
N GLU A 32 -6.19 13.98 -6.73
CA GLU A 32 -6.05 12.76 -7.54
C GLU A 32 -5.52 13.06 -8.95
N GLN A 33 -6.02 14.12 -9.62
CA GLN A 33 -5.52 14.50 -10.95
C GLN A 33 -4.08 15.01 -10.93
N LEU A 34 -3.70 15.78 -9.90
CA LEU A 34 -2.33 16.28 -9.74
C LEU A 34 -1.34 15.14 -9.49
N PHE A 35 -1.68 14.20 -8.61
CA PHE A 35 -0.87 12.99 -8.41
C PHE A 35 -0.78 12.14 -9.68
N LYS A 36 -1.88 12.01 -10.45
CA LYS A 36 -1.85 11.33 -11.75
C LYS A 36 -0.86 11.99 -12.72
N ALA A 37 -0.86 13.32 -12.80
CA ALA A 37 0.06 14.07 -13.66
C ALA A 37 1.53 13.90 -13.21
N ALA A 38 1.78 13.89 -11.90
CA ALA A 38 3.12 13.71 -11.33
C ALA A 38 3.64 12.25 -11.37
N TYR A 39 2.76 11.26 -11.55
CA TYR A 39 3.10 9.84 -11.46
C TYR A 39 4.10 9.35 -12.52
N GLY A 40 4.13 10.02 -13.68
CA GLY A 40 4.99 9.64 -14.81
C GLY A 40 4.66 8.25 -15.40
N ALA A 41 5.59 7.69 -16.16
CA ALA A 41 5.37 6.44 -16.90
C ALA A 41 5.33 5.18 -16.00
N HIS A 42 6.07 5.20 -14.88
CA HIS A 42 6.34 4.00 -14.07
C HIS A 42 6.19 4.20 -12.56
N GLY A 43 5.64 5.35 -12.09
CA GLY A 43 5.39 5.54 -10.66
C GLY A 43 6.65 5.44 -9.83
N THR A 44 7.65 6.29 -10.10
CA THR A 44 8.91 6.25 -9.36
C THR A 44 8.66 6.49 -7.86
N SER A 45 9.15 5.58 -7.03
CA SER A 45 9.18 5.79 -5.58
C SER A 45 10.39 6.67 -5.25
N PRO A 46 10.23 7.75 -4.47
CA PRO A 46 11.35 8.59 -4.04
C PRO A 46 12.11 7.86 -2.92
N LYS A 47 12.88 6.83 -3.29
CA LYS A 47 13.61 5.95 -2.35
C LYS A 47 14.65 6.72 -1.52
N ASP A 48 15.12 7.85 -2.02
CA ASP A 48 15.97 8.81 -1.34
C ASP A 48 15.30 9.47 -0.13
N GLN A 49 13.96 9.45 -0.04
CA GLN A 49 13.21 9.88 1.14
C GLN A 49 13.08 8.80 2.22
N LEU A 50 13.55 7.57 1.97
CA LEU A 50 13.63 6.55 3.01
C LEU A 50 14.81 6.86 3.96
N PRO A 51 14.63 6.75 5.29
CA PRO A 51 15.74 6.90 6.22
C PRO A 51 16.72 5.74 6.00
N SER A 52 17.99 6.01 6.29
CA SER A 52 19.05 5.01 6.21
C SER A 52 18.83 3.84 7.17
N ASP A 53 18.21 4.09 8.34
CA ASP A 53 17.85 3.06 9.30
C ASP A 53 16.41 2.54 9.05
N LEU A 54 16.31 1.54 8.19
CA LEU A 54 15.05 0.84 7.94
C LEU A 54 14.58 0.01 9.13
N THR A 55 15.48 -0.40 10.04
CA THR A 55 15.09 -1.18 11.23
C THR A 55 14.30 -0.30 12.18
N ASP A 56 14.81 0.90 12.47
CA ASP A 56 14.10 1.89 13.29
C ASP A 56 12.76 2.28 12.66
N ARG A 57 12.73 2.51 11.33
CA ARG A 57 11.48 2.84 10.62
C ARG A 57 10.44 1.72 10.74
N LEU A 58 10.82 0.45 10.49
CA LEU A 58 9.91 -0.70 10.58
C LEU A 58 9.34 -0.88 11.98
N SER A 59 10.12 -0.63 13.03
CA SER A 59 9.68 -0.73 14.42
C SER A 59 8.59 0.28 14.81
N LYS A 60 8.46 1.37 14.05
CA LYS A 60 7.49 2.46 14.26
C LYS A 60 6.28 2.39 13.33
N VAL A 61 6.17 1.33 12.52
CA VAL A 61 5.04 1.16 11.60
C VAL A 61 3.76 0.86 12.39
N GLU A 62 2.85 1.81 12.39
CA GLU A 62 1.50 1.68 12.99
C GLU A 62 0.51 0.99 12.04
N TYR A 63 0.71 1.12 10.72
CA TYR A 63 -0.22 0.64 9.70
C TYR A 63 0.51 -0.10 8.59
N VAL A 64 -0.08 -1.16 8.03
CA VAL A 64 0.47 -1.81 6.83
C VAL A 64 -0.58 -1.80 5.73
N LEU A 65 -0.28 -1.21 4.57
CA LEU A 65 -1.17 -1.30 3.41
C LEU A 65 -1.01 -2.68 2.76
N VAL A 66 -2.10 -3.44 2.68
CA VAL A 66 -2.05 -4.83 2.21
C VAL A 66 -2.81 -4.98 0.90
N GLY A 67 -2.05 -5.21 -0.17
CA GLY A 67 -2.58 -5.61 -1.47
C GLY A 67 -2.85 -7.10 -1.54
N GLN A 68 -3.50 -7.53 -2.62
CA GLN A 68 -3.86 -8.93 -2.78
C GLN A 68 -2.66 -9.76 -3.24
N ASN A 69 -2.09 -9.40 -4.38
CA ASN A 69 -1.10 -10.20 -5.07
C ASN A 69 -0.41 -9.35 -6.16
N PRO A 70 0.83 -9.69 -6.53
CA PRO A 70 1.53 -9.01 -7.61
C PRO A 70 0.78 -9.26 -8.93
N GLY A 71 0.36 -8.18 -9.60
CA GLY A 71 -0.20 -8.28 -10.96
C GLY A 71 0.84 -8.77 -11.97
N ASN A 72 0.41 -9.11 -13.20
CA ASN A 72 1.31 -9.61 -14.26
C ASN A 72 2.48 -8.67 -14.63
N ALA A 73 2.40 -7.39 -14.27
CA ALA A 73 3.51 -6.44 -14.43
C ALA A 73 4.72 -6.78 -13.53
N ALA A 74 4.49 -7.48 -12.42
CA ALA A 74 5.53 -7.89 -11.47
C ALA A 74 6.53 -8.90 -12.06
N ALA A 75 6.16 -9.62 -13.12
CA ALA A 75 7.09 -10.49 -13.84
C ALA A 75 8.31 -9.73 -14.41
N LYS A 76 8.22 -8.39 -14.51
CA LYS A 76 9.31 -7.49 -14.92
C LYS A 76 9.83 -6.60 -13.78
N ALA A 77 9.31 -6.75 -12.56
CA ALA A 77 9.65 -5.88 -11.43
C ALA A 77 11.04 -6.13 -10.86
N SER A 78 11.59 -7.34 -11.01
CA SER A 78 12.96 -7.67 -10.61
C SER A 78 14.01 -6.80 -11.30
N GLU A 79 13.73 -6.32 -12.51
CA GLU A 79 14.60 -5.41 -13.27
C GLU A 79 14.59 -3.97 -12.74
N GLN A 80 13.64 -3.63 -11.87
CA GLN A 80 13.42 -2.27 -11.36
C GLN A 80 13.91 -2.08 -9.91
N GLY A 81 14.34 -3.15 -9.23
CA GLY A 81 14.82 -3.14 -7.85
C GLY A 81 13.71 -3.14 -6.78
N LEU A 82 14.11 -3.14 -5.50
CA LEU A 82 13.19 -3.13 -4.35
C LEU A 82 12.47 -1.78 -4.17
N PHE A 83 11.33 -1.79 -3.49
CA PHE A 83 10.55 -0.60 -3.10
C PHE A 83 10.07 0.26 -4.27
N ASN A 84 9.71 -0.37 -5.39
CA ASN A 84 8.95 0.35 -6.41
C ASN A 84 7.50 0.44 -5.99
N ASN A 85 6.79 1.46 -6.47
CA ASN A 85 5.38 1.62 -6.14
C ASN A 85 4.58 0.49 -6.77
N PHE A 86 4.04 -0.35 -5.89
CA PHE A 86 3.21 -1.54 -6.07
C PHE A 86 3.08 -2.08 -7.49
N HIS A 87 2.28 -1.45 -8.34
CA HIS A 87 1.91 -1.97 -9.65
C HIS A 87 2.46 -1.14 -10.82
N GLY A 88 3.51 -0.33 -10.60
CA GLY A 88 4.39 0.27 -11.61
C GLY A 88 3.70 1.28 -12.52
N PRO A 89 3.21 0.90 -13.72
CA PRO A 89 2.59 1.82 -14.68
C PRO A 89 1.34 2.55 -14.18
N ALA A 90 1.14 3.78 -14.69
CA ALA A 90 0.00 4.64 -14.35
C ALA A 90 -1.39 3.99 -14.57
N ARG A 91 -1.48 3.02 -15.49
CA ARG A 91 -2.72 2.26 -15.74
C ARG A 91 -3.20 1.43 -14.53
N SER A 92 -2.31 1.16 -13.57
CA SER A 92 -2.63 0.47 -12.33
C SER A 92 -3.31 1.39 -11.31
N CYS A 93 -3.24 2.71 -11.53
CA CYS A 93 -3.88 3.75 -10.73
C CYS A 93 -3.37 3.90 -9.29
N ASP A 94 -2.13 3.49 -8.99
CA ASP A 94 -1.52 3.69 -7.66
C ASP A 94 -1.49 5.18 -7.25
N TYR A 95 -1.47 6.11 -8.21
CA TYR A 95 -1.61 7.56 -7.95
C TYR A 95 -2.90 7.92 -7.19
N ARG A 96 -3.96 7.12 -7.33
CA ARG A 96 -5.22 7.33 -6.60
C ARG A 96 -5.04 7.03 -5.12
N LEU A 97 -4.35 5.93 -4.81
CA LEU A 97 -3.97 5.59 -3.45
C LEU A 97 -3.07 6.69 -2.88
N ALA A 98 -2.03 7.10 -3.62
CA ALA A 98 -1.13 8.18 -3.23
C ALA A 98 -1.88 9.47 -2.85
N ALA A 99 -2.81 9.91 -3.70
CA ALA A 99 -3.63 11.09 -3.44
C ALA A 99 -4.53 10.93 -2.21
N ALA A 100 -5.15 9.76 -2.03
CA ALA A 100 -6.04 9.50 -0.92
C ALA A 100 -5.31 9.49 0.43
N ILE A 101 -4.07 9.01 0.49
CA ILE A 101 -3.30 8.88 1.73
C ILE A 101 -2.33 10.03 2.01
N TYR A 102 -2.08 10.91 1.04
CA TYR A 102 -1.15 12.02 1.20
C TYR A 102 -1.50 12.91 2.41
N GLY A 103 -0.52 13.19 3.25
CA GLY A 103 -0.71 14.00 4.46
C GLY A 103 -1.47 13.30 5.60
N THR A 104 -1.63 11.97 5.58
CA THR A 104 -2.17 11.18 6.71
C THR A 104 -1.11 10.24 7.27
N LYS A 105 -1.41 9.56 8.37
CA LYS A 105 -0.51 8.55 8.96
C LYS A 105 -0.22 7.35 8.03
N LEU A 106 -1.01 7.14 6.98
CA LEU A 106 -0.73 6.10 5.98
C LEU A 106 0.38 6.52 5.00
N TRP A 107 0.67 7.82 4.85
CA TRP A 107 1.76 8.28 4.01
C TRP A 107 3.10 7.83 4.57
N GLY A 108 3.91 7.16 3.73
CA GLY A 108 5.18 6.59 4.14
C GLY A 108 5.09 5.30 4.94
N THR A 109 3.91 4.70 5.10
CA THR A 109 3.81 3.43 5.80
C THR A 109 4.30 2.24 4.95
N PHE A 110 4.53 1.08 5.58
CA PHE A 110 4.94 -0.13 4.86
C PHE A 110 3.78 -0.70 4.03
N MET A 111 4.09 -1.27 2.86
CA MET A 111 3.12 -1.93 2.01
C MET A 111 3.65 -3.23 1.43
N SER A 112 2.78 -4.21 1.25
CA SER A 112 3.11 -5.49 0.63
C SER A 112 1.83 -6.21 0.18
N ASP A 113 1.99 -7.21 -0.68
CA ASP A 113 0.93 -8.15 -1.04
C ASP A 113 0.87 -9.32 -0.07
N VAL A 114 -0.34 -9.82 0.19
CA VAL A 114 -0.54 -11.01 1.03
C VAL A 114 -0.24 -12.31 0.28
N SER A 115 -0.58 -12.40 -1.00
CA SER A 115 -0.24 -13.57 -1.84
C SER A 115 0.96 -13.27 -2.72
N LYS A 116 1.84 -14.25 -2.92
CA LYS A 116 2.98 -14.16 -3.84
C LYS A 116 2.61 -14.58 -5.27
N THR A 117 1.35 -14.93 -5.51
CA THR A 117 0.87 -15.40 -6.81
C THR A 117 0.92 -14.27 -7.83
N ILE A 118 1.73 -14.41 -8.89
CA ILE A 118 1.76 -13.44 -9.99
C ILE A 118 0.55 -13.69 -10.89
N ASN A 119 -0.49 -12.86 -10.78
CA ASN A 119 -1.69 -12.96 -11.60
C ASN A 119 -2.45 -11.63 -11.63
N SER A 120 -2.90 -11.15 -12.79
CA SER A 120 -3.79 -9.97 -12.86
C SER A 120 -5.26 -10.28 -12.55
N ASN A 121 -5.66 -11.56 -12.54
CA ASN A 121 -7.02 -11.97 -12.19
C ASN A 121 -7.16 -12.20 -10.69
N SER A 122 -7.76 -11.24 -9.99
CA SER A 122 -7.98 -11.30 -8.53
C SER A 122 -8.88 -12.45 -8.08
N GLN A 123 -9.66 -13.08 -8.96
CA GLN A 123 -10.45 -14.26 -8.60
C GLN A 123 -9.62 -15.53 -8.51
N GLU A 124 -8.48 -15.59 -9.20
CA GLU A 124 -7.58 -16.74 -9.26
C GLU A 124 -6.44 -16.65 -8.23
N ALA A 125 -6.22 -15.48 -7.65
CA ALA A 125 -5.20 -15.23 -6.64
C ALA A 125 -5.81 -14.91 -5.25
N LYS A 126 -6.96 -15.51 -4.93
CA LYS A 126 -7.62 -15.28 -3.63
C LYS A 126 -6.71 -15.77 -2.50
N PRO A 127 -6.36 -14.93 -1.53
CA PRO A 127 -5.48 -15.34 -0.45
C PRO A 127 -6.11 -16.46 0.38
N VAL A 128 -5.32 -17.49 0.67
CA VAL A 128 -5.69 -18.57 1.59
C VAL A 128 -5.02 -18.39 2.95
N GLU A 129 -5.38 -19.23 3.92
CA GLU A 129 -4.80 -19.16 5.27
C GLU A 129 -3.26 -19.24 5.27
N ALA A 130 -2.68 -20.07 4.40
CA ALA A 130 -1.23 -20.18 4.28
C ALA A 130 -0.58 -18.85 3.83
N ASP A 131 -1.18 -18.14 2.87
CA ASP A 131 -0.70 -16.82 2.43
C ASP A 131 -0.70 -15.83 3.59
N VAL A 132 -1.81 -15.75 4.35
CA VAL A 132 -1.92 -14.82 5.49
C VAL A 132 -0.91 -15.16 6.58
N ARG A 133 -0.73 -16.44 6.92
CA ARG A 133 0.24 -16.89 7.91
C ARG A 133 1.68 -16.55 7.50
N ASP A 134 2.02 -16.74 6.23
CA ASP A 134 3.37 -16.43 5.75
C ASP A 134 3.60 -14.92 5.62
N PHE A 135 2.57 -14.16 5.28
CA PHE A 135 2.59 -12.70 5.34
C PHE A 135 2.84 -12.19 6.77
N GLU A 136 2.14 -12.71 7.78
CA GLU A 136 2.35 -12.29 9.17
C GLU A 136 3.75 -12.67 9.71
N LYS A 137 4.27 -13.85 9.34
CA LYS A 137 5.65 -14.22 9.66
C LYS A 137 6.66 -13.28 9.01
N HIS A 138 6.39 -12.82 7.79
CA HIS A 138 7.23 -11.85 7.09
C HIS A 138 7.25 -10.52 7.83
N LEU A 139 6.09 -10.01 8.25
CA LEU A 139 6.00 -8.79 9.07
C LEU A 139 6.73 -8.95 10.42
N ASP A 140 6.58 -10.10 11.09
CA ASP A 140 7.30 -10.42 12.32
C ASP A 140 8.83 -10.43 12.10
N ALA A 141 9.29 -11.03 11.00
CA ALA A 141 10.72 -11.08 10.64
C ALA A 141 11.30 -9.69 10.33
N LEU A 142 10.50 -8.80 9.76
CA LEU A 142 10.84 -7.39 9.54
C LEU A 142 10.77 -6.56 10.83
N GLY A 143 10.29 -7.12 11.94
CA GLY A 143 10.16 -6.42 13.22
C GLY A 143 9.00 -5.43 13.28
N ILE A 144 8.01 -5.56 12.38
CA ILE A 144 6.77 -4.76 12.42
C ILE A 144 5.90 -5.28 13.58
N SER A 145 5.42 -4.36 14.42
CA SER A 145 4.63 -4.68 15.61
C SER A 145 3.44 -5.60 15.31
N LYS A 146 3.10 -6.44 16.27
CA LYS A 146 1.87 -7.26 16.27
C LYS A 146 0.60 -6.43 16.51
N ASP A 147 0.77 -5.20 16.97
CA ASP A 147 -0.31 -4.24 17.15
C ASP A 147 -0.52 -3.35 15.90
N ALA A 148 0.37 -3.46 14.90
CA ALA A 148 0.22 -2.72 13.65
C ALA A 148 -1.07 -3.13 12.94
N THR A 149 -1.87 -2.14 12.52
CA THR A 149 -3.14 -2.39 11.85
C THR A 149 -2.92 -2.68 10.36
N LEU A 150 -3.40 -3.83 9.90
CA LEU A 150 -3.42 -4.19 8.49
C LEU A 150 -4.58 -3.49 7.79
N ILE A 151 -4.28 -2.68 6.77
CA ILE A 151 -5.24 -1.98 5.95
C ILE A 151 -5.45 -2.79 4.66
N ALA A 152 -6.52 -3.57 4.63
CA ALA A 152 -6.89 -4.38 3.48
C ALA A 152 -7.36 -3.50 2.31
N LEU A 153 -6.65 -3.57 1.19
CA LEU A 153 -7.02 -2.90 -0.06
C LEU A 153 -8.05 -3.76 -0.82
N GLY A 154 -9.34 -3.55 -0.50
CA GLY A 154 -10.47 -4.26 -1.11
C GLY A 154 -10.99 -5.46 -0.31
N SER A 155 -12.20 -5.90 -0.68
CA SER A 155 -12.99 -6.87 0.08
C SER A 155 -12.40 -8.28 0.10
N THR A 156 -11.76 -8.72 -0.99
CA THR A 156 -11.11 -10.04 -1.05
C THR A 156 -10.00 -10.16 -0.02
N VAL A 157 -9.12 -9.15 0.04
CA VAL A 157 -8.03 -9.09 1.02
C VAL A 157 -8.61 -9.00 2.43
N ASN A 158 -9.60 -8.13 2.65
CA ASN A 158 -10.25 -7.97 3.95
C ASN A 158 -10.83 -9.29 4.46
N THR A 159 -11.54 -10.04 3.60
CA THR A 159 -12.13 -11.32 3.97
C THR A 159 -11.08 -12.33 4.45
N ALA A 160 -9.93 -12.40 3.77
CA ALA A 160 -8.86 -13.29 4.17
C ALA A 160 -8.17 -12.83 5.47
N LEU A 161 -7.82 -11.55 5.56
CA LEU A 161 -7.13 -10.99 6.73
C LEU A 161 -8.01 -11.04 7.99
N THR A 162 -9.26 -10.60 7.94
CA THR A 162 -10.18 -10.67 9.09
C THR A 162 -10.37 -12.10 9.59
N LYS A 163 -10.28 -13.10 8.70
CA LYS A 163 -10.46 -14.50 9.07
C LYS A 163 -9.21 -15.14 9.67
N PHE A 164 -8.03 -14.79 9.18
CA PHE A 164 -6.80 -15.55 9.45
C PHE A 164 -5.65 -14.75 10.07
N ALA A 165 -5.67 -13.41 9.99
CA ALA A 165 -4.62 -12.58 10.58
C ALA A 165 -4.81 -12.44 12.09
N SER A 166 -3.70 -12.32 12.81
CA SER A 166 -3.65 -12.04 14.24
C SER A 166 -3.58 -10.54 14.54
N ARG A 167 -3.05 -9.73 13.61
CA ARG A 167 -3.08 -8.26 13.69
C ARG A 167 -4.48 -7.67 13.49
N PRO A 168 -4.78 -6.47 14.04
CA PRO A 168 -6.01 -5.74 13.74
C PRO A 168 -6.16 -5.48 12.24
N VAL A 169 -7.40 -5.52 11.73
CA VAL A 169 -7.70 -5.32 10.30
C VAL A 169 -8.70 -4.19 10.12
N LYS A 170 -8.36 -3.23 9.27
CA LYS A 170 -9.31 -2.25 8.69
C LYS A 170 -9.33 -2.42 7.18
N THR A 171 -10.32 -1.82 6.52
CA THR A 171 -10.49 -1.96 5.07
C THR A 171 -10.70 -0.61 4.41
N MET A 172 -10.19 -0.47 3.19
CA MET A 172 -10.52 0.64 2.30
C MET A 172 -10.75 0.10 0.89
N TYR A 173 -11.35 0.93 0.04
CA TYR A 173 -11.54 0.55 -1.35
C TYR A 173 -10.21 0.38 -2.09
N HIS A 174 -10.17 -0.59 -3.00
CA HIS A 174 -9.02 -0.82 -3.86
C HIS A 174 -8.97 0.24 -4.97
N TYR A 175 -7.77 0.75 -5.28
CA TYR A 175 -7.53 1.89 -6.17
C TYR A 175 -7.64 1.58 -7.67
N SER A 176 -7.83 0.31 -8.03
CA SER A 176 -7.96 -0.14 -9.42
C SER A 176 -8.99 0.65 -10.24
N PRO A 177 -8.73 0.92 -11.53
CA PRO A 177 -9.66 1.63 -12.40
C PRO A 177 -11.02 0.95 -12.56
N VAL A 178 -11.10 -0.37 -12.38
CA VAL A 178 -12.36 -1.12 -12.53
C VAL A 178 -13.25 -1.06 -11.29
N ASN A 179 -12.76 -0.51 -10.17
CA ASN A 179 -13.55 -0.36 -8.97
C ASN A 179 -14.45 0.88 -9.07
N THR A 180 -15.72 0.67 -9.43
CA THR A 180 -16.72 1.76 -9.56
C THR A 180 -17.11 2.40 -8.23
N ARG A 181 -16.72 1.79 -7.10
CA ARG A 181 -16.94 2.37 -5.75
C ARG A 181 -15.84 3.35 -5.35
N TRP A 182 -14.75 3.44 -6.11
CA TRP A 182 -13.70 4.42 -5.86
C TRP A 182 -14.21 5.83 -6.21
N GLN A 183 -14.33 6.67 -5.20
CA GLN A 183 -14.53 8.11 -5.33
C GLN A 183 -13.53 8.81 -4.41
N ALA A 184 -12.78 9.78 -4.93
CA ALA A 184 -11.65 10.38 -4.23
C ALA A 184 -12.02 10.88 -2.82
N ALA A 185 -13.14 11.60 -2.69
CA ALA A 185 -13.63 12.11 -1.41
C ALA A 185 -14.05 10.99 -0.44
N THR A 186 -14.77 9.97 -0.93
CA THR A 186 -15.17 8.82 -0.11
C THR A 186 -13.97 8.07 0.43
N VAL A 187 -12.98 7.79 -0.42
CA VAL A 187 -11.80 7.04 0.00
C VAL A 187 -10.91 7.89 0.90
N ARG A 188 -10.80 9.20 0.65
CA ARG A 188 -10.14 10.11 1.59
C ARG A 188 -10.78 10.02 2.96
N GLN A 189 -12.11 10.07 3.06
CA GLN A 189 -12.80 9.92 4.34
C GLN A 189 -12.50 8.57 4.99
N GLN A 190 -12.52 7.46 4.24
CA GLN A 190 -12.12 6.14 4.79
C GLN A 190 -10.70 6.17 5.39
N VAL A 191 -9.76 6.85 4.73
CA VAL A 191 -8.39 7.01 5.24
C VAL A 191 -8.39 7.81 6.53
N LEU A 192 -9.11 8.94 6.59
CA LEU A 192 -9.19 9.77 7.79
C LEU A 192 -9.81 8.98 8.95
N ASP A 193 -10.93 8.29 8.74
CA ASP A 193 -11.58 7.42 9.73
C ASP A 193 -10.66 6.28 10.21
N ILE A 194 -9.71 5.84 9.38
CA ILE A 194 -8.71 4.84 9.73
C ILE A 194 -7.62 5.42 10.63
N THR A 195 -7.11 6.61 10.30
CA THR A 195 -5.87 7.19 10.86
C THR A 195 -6.08 8.21 11.97
N GLU A 196 -7.24 8.85 11.99
CA GLU A 196 -7.64 9.77 13.03
C GLU A 196 -8.44 8.93 14.02
N GLU A 197 -7.88 8.71 15.21
CA GLU A 197 -8.66 8.11 16.30
C GLU A 197 -9.92 8.95 16.49
N ALA A 198 -11.06 8.30 16.70
CA ALA A 198 -12.23 9.00 17.21
C ALA A 198 -11.78 9.74 18.47
N VAL A 199 -11.77 11.07 18.41
CA VAL A 199 -11.63 11.88 19.62
C VAL A 199 -12.95 11.71 20.35
N ASP A 200 -13.04 10.64 21.14
CA ASP A 200 -14.10 10.46 22.14
C ASP A 200 -13.89 11.44 23.32
#